data_AF-W1XKQ9-F1
#
_entry.id   AF-W1XKQ9-F1
#
_cell.length_a   1.000
_cell.length_b   1.000
_cell.length_c   1.000
_cell.angle_alpha   90.00
_cell.angle_beta   90.00
_cell.angle_gamma   90.00
#
_symmetry.space_group_name_H-M   'P 1'
#
loop_
_entity.id
_entity.type
_entity.pdbx_description
1 polymer ?
#
loop_
_entity_poly.entity_id
_entity_poly.type
_entity_poly.pdbx_seq_one_letter_code
_entity_poly.pdbx_strand_id
1 'polypeptide(L)'
;GQSNGFTFELLANGGTDRETLLQMRNQLIEKANQSPELHSVRANDLPQMPQLQVDIDSNKAVSLGLSLNDVTDTLSSAWGGTYVNDFIDRGRVKKV
;
A
#
# COMPACT_ATOMS: atom_id res chain seq x y z
N GLY A 1 -18.64 22.72 10.76
CA GLY A 1 -18.66 22.25 12.16
C GLY A 1 -17.39 22.73 12.82
N GLN A 2 -17.50 23.45 13.92
CA GLN A 2 -16.37 23.95 14.71
C GLN A 2 -15.56 22.75 15.26
N SER A 3 -14.27 22.69 14.93
CA SER A 3 -13.35 21.63 15.33
C SER A 3 -12.77 21.90 16.72
N ASN A 4 -13.46 21.51 17.78
CA ASN A 4 -12.87 21.49 19.14
C ASN A 4 -12.01 20.22 19.35
N GLY A 5 -11.08 19.97 18.44
CA GLY A 5 -10.17 18.82 18.47
C GLY A 5 -8.82 19.18 17.87
N PHE A 6 -7.91 18.22 17.86
CA PHE A 6 -6.58 18.40 17.28
C PHE A 6 -6.32 17.35 16.20
N THR A 7 -5.37 17.67 15.31
CA THR A 7 -4.77 16.72 14.39
C THR A 7 -3.28 16.65 14.71
N PHE A 8 -2.72 15.44 14.67
CA PHE A 8 -1.33 15.19 14.99
C PHE A 8 -0.74 14.23 13.96
N GLU A 9 0.45 14.56 13.47
CA GLU A 9 1.19 13.71 12.54
C GLU A 9 2.42 13.14 13.26
N LEU A 10 2.49 11.80 13.33
CA LEU A 10 3.68 11.12 13.83
C LEU A 10 4.62 10.85 12.66
N LEU A 11 5.80 11.46 12.68
CA LEU A 11 6.78 11.35 11.60
C LEU A 11 7.88 10.33 11.96
N ALA A 12 8.22 9.48 10.99
CA ALA A 12 9.41 8.64 11.04
C ALA A 12 10.65 9.45 10.67
N ASN A 13 11.77 9.18 11.35
CA ASN A 13 13.09 9.64 10.94
C ASN A 13 13.74 8.64 9.97
N GLY A 14 14.88 9.00 9.37
CA GLY A 14 15.51 8.19 8.31
C GLY A 14 15.87 6.74 8.66
N GLY A 15 15.94 6.37 9.95
CA GLY A 15 16.19 4.99 10.41
C GLY A 15 14.97 4.27 10.99
N THR A 16 13.80 4.91 11.00
CA THR A 16 12.58 4.32 11.58
C THR A 16 11.84 3.54 10.49
N ASP A 17 11.83 2.21 10.61
CA ASP A 17 11.03 1.37 9.73
C ASP A 17 9.53 1.47 10.04
N ARG A 18 8.71 0.88 9.15
CA ARG A 18 7.25 0.92 9.28
C ARG A 18 6.76 0.26 10.56
N GLU A 19 7.37 -0.86 10.95
CA GLU A 19 6.94 -1.61 12.13
C GLU A 19 7.22 -0.80 13.41
N THR A 20 8.39 -0.21 13.52
CA THR A 20 8.78 0.66 14.62
C THR A 20 7.87 1.88 14.70
N LEU A 21 7.55 2.52 13.56
CA LEU A 21 6.62 3.66 13.54
C LEU A 21 5.23 3.26 14.05
N LEU A 22 4.74 2.07 13.66
CA LEU A 22 3.45 1.54 14.14
C LEU A 22 3.47 1.29 15.65
N GLN A 23 4.56 0.75 16.19
CA GLN A 23 4.73 0.55 17.63
C GLN A 23 4.74 1.88 18.38
N MET A 24 5.51 2.88 17.91
CA MET A 24 5.57 4.22 18.50
C MET A 24 4.19 4.90 18.50
N ARG A 25 3.44 4.79 17.40
CA ARG A 25 2.08 5.30 17.31
C ARG A 25 1.14 4.60 18.31
N ASN A 26 1.20 3.28 18.40
CA ASN A 26 0.36 2.52 19.34
C ASN A 26 0.67 2.95 20.79
N GLN A 27 1.95 3.11 21.12
CA GLN A 27 2.38 3.60 22.43
C GLN A 27 1.90 5.04 22.70
N LEU A 28 1.94 5.92 21.68
CA LEU A 28 1.42 7.29 21.79
C LEU A 28 -0.08 7.28 22.11
N ILE A 29 -0.87 6.48 21.39
CA ILE A 29 -2.32 6.38 21.60
C ILE A 29 -2.63 5.76 22.97
N GLU A 30 -1.90 4.73 23.37
CA GLU A 30 -2.06 4.10 24.69
C GLU A 30 -1.84 5.10 25.82
N LYS A 31 -0.74 5.87 25.76
CA LYS A 31 -0.45 6.94 26.74
C LYS A 31 -1.49 8.06 26.68
N ALA A 32 -1.94 8.43 25.48
CA ALA A 32 -2.95 9.46 25.30
C ALA A 32 -4.28 9.05 25.96
N ASN A 33 -4.67 7.78 25.86
CA ASN A 33 -5.88 7.25 26.47
C ASN A 33 -5.83 7.17 28.01
N GLN A 34 -4.65 7.24 28.61
CA GLN A 34 -4.46 7.31 30.07
C GLN A 34 -4.56 8.75 30.61
N SER A 35 -4.49 9.77 29.73
CA SER A 35 -4.56 11.17 30.16
C SER A 35 -6.02 11.60 30.36
N PRO A 36 -6.39 12.18 31.52
CA PRO A 36 -7.74 12.69 31.74
C PRO A 36 -8.05 13.96 30.91
N GLU A 37 -7.03 14.61 30.35
CA GLU A 37 -7.18 15.81 29.52
C GLU A 37 -7.48 15.49 28.04
N LEU A 38 -7.28 14.23 27.63
CA LEU A 38 -7.42 13.80 26.25
C LEU A 38 -8.61 12.86 26.09
N HIS A 39 -9.37 13.07 25.02
CA HIS A 39 -10.52 12.24 24.71
C HIS A 39 -10.52 11.84 23.24
N SER A 40 -10.89 10.58 22.98
CA SER A 40 -11.08 10.03 21.62
C SER A 40 -9.85 10.12 20.71
N VAL A 41 -8.64 9.99 21.27
CA VAL A 41 -7.40 9.91 20.50
C VAL A 41 -7.34 8.57 19.77
N ARG A 42 -7.21 8.61 18.45
CA ARG A 42 -7.24 7.43 17.58
C ARG A 42 -6.32 7.61 16.39
N ALA A 43 -5.85 6.49 15.85
CA ALA A 43 -5.17 6.49 14.56
C ALA A 43 -6.17 6.77 13.43
N ASN A 44 -5.71 7.46 12.41
CA ASN A 44 -6.41 7.61 11.14
C ASN A 44 -5.69 6.77 10.06
N ASP A 45 -5.68 5.45 10.24
CA ASP A 45 -4.97 4.52 9.37
C ASP A 45 -5.90 3.49 8.73
N LEU A 46 -5.44 2.92 7.62
CA LEU A 46 -5.98 1.68 7.09
C LEU A 46 -5.21 0.52 7.71
N PRO A 47 -5.89 -0.49 8.28
CA PRO A 47 -5.21 -1.65 8.84
C PRO A 47 -4.44 -2.40 7.74
N GLN A 48 -3.37 -3.07 8.12
CA GLN A 48 -2.67 -3.97 7.21
C GLN A 48 -3.63 -5.11 6.82
N MET A 49 -3.84 -5.27 5.52
CA MET A 49 -4.65 -6.36 4.97
C MET A 49 -3.74 -7.51 4.52
N PRO A 50 -4.21 -8.77 4.57
CA PRO A 50 -3.50 -9.89 3.96
C PRO A 50 -3.18 -9.62 2.49
N GLN A 51 -1.95 -9.94 2.08
CA GLN A 51 -1.49 -9.79 0.70
C GLN A 51 -0.95 -11.13 0.21
N LEU A 52 -1.10 -11.38 -1.09
CA LEU A 52 -0.47 -12.52 -1.74
C LEU A 52 0.94 -12.14 -2.16
N GLN A 53 1.95 -12.72 -1.50
CA GLN A 53 3.34 -12.62 -1.93
C GLN A 53 3.58 -13.65 -3.03
N VAL A 54 4.10 -13.21 -4.17
CA VAL A 54 4.47 -14.08 -5.30
C VAL A 54 5.98 -13.99 -5.50
N ASP A 55 6.68 -15.10 -5.27
CA ASP A 55 8.12 -15.19 -5.44
C ASP A 55 8.46 -15.89 -6.76
N ILE A 56 9.24 -15.23 -7.62
CA ILE A 56 9.66 -15.77 -8.92
C ILE A 56 11.06 -16.38 -8.77
N ASP A 57 11.18 -17.68 -9.02
CA ASP A 57 12.48 -18.34 -9.11
C ASP A 57 13.13 -18.04 -10.47
N SER A 58 14.02 -17.05 -10.47
CA SER A 58 14.72 -16.62 -11.67
C SER A 58 15.63 -17.69 -12.27
N ASN A 59 16.30 -18.49 -11.43
CA ASN A 59 17.19 -19.55 -11.90
C ASN A 59 16.39 -20.64 -12.59
N LYS A 60 15.24 -21.02 -12.01
CA LYS A 60 14.36 -22.00 -12.62
C LYS A 60 13.77 -21.48 -13.93
N ALA A 61 13.32 -20.23 -13.98
CA ALA A 61 12.77 -19.62 -15.19
C ALA A 61 13.78 -19.65 -16.34
N VAL A 62 15.02 -19.20 -16.09
CA VAL A 62 16.11 -19.23 -17.09
C VAL A 62 16.44 -20.66 -17.51
N SER A 63 16.49 -21.61 -16.57
CA SER A 63 16.77 -23.03 -16.88
C SER A 63 15.70 -23.68 -17.77
N LEU A 64 14.46 -23.16 -17.74
CA LEU A 64 13.36 -23.58 -18.58
C LEU A 64 13.29 -22.81 -19.91
N GLY A 65 14.24 -21.89 -20.16
CA GLY A 65 14.27 -21.05 -21.36
C GLY A 65 13.24 -19.91 -21.35
N LEU A 66 12.71 -19.55 -20.18
CA LEU A 66 11.74 -18.46 -20.05
C LEU A 66 12.45 -17.11 -19.89
N SER A 67 11.92 -16.09 -20.58
CA SER A 67 12.27 -14.69 -20.35
C SER A 67 11.62 -14.21 -19.04
N LEU A 68 12.41 -13.58 -18.16
CA LEU A 68 11.89 -12.99 -16.92
C LEU A 68 10.92 -11.84 -17.17
N ASN A 69 11.10 -11.12 -18.28
CA ASN A 69 10.18 -10.07 -18.70
C ASN A 69 8.83 -10.70 -19.02
N ASP A 70 8.79 -11.77 -19.82
CA ASP A 70 7.55 -12.43 -20.21
C ASP A 70 6.80 -12.98 -18.99
N VAL A 71 7.50 -13.52 -18.00
CA VAL A 71 6.91 -13.98 -16.73
C VAL A 71 6.25 -12.82 -15.98
N THR A 72 6.96 -11.70 -15.86
CA THR A 72 6.46 -10.51 -15.13
C THR A 72 5.33 -9.80 -15.88
N ASP A 73 5.43 -9.70 -17.20
CA ASP A 73 4.43 -9.11 -18.09
C ASP A 73 3.14 -9.94 -18.09
N THR A 74 3.27 -11.26 -18.11
CA THR A 74 2.12 -12.18 -18.02
C THR A 74 1.41 -12.02 -16.68
N LEU A 75 2.15 -12.02 -15.57
CA LEU A 75 1.56 -11.89 -14.23
C LEU A 75 0.88 -10.52 -14.06
N SER A 76 1.57 -9.44 -14.41
CA SER A 76 1.02 -8.09 -14.27
C SER A 76 -0.19 -7.85 -15.17
N SER A 77 -0.15 -8.30 -16.43
CA SER A 77 -1.27 -8.13 -17.37
C SER A 77 -2.48 -8.97 -16.98
N ALA A 78 -2.28 -10.21 -16.52
CA ALA A 78 -3.39 -11.10 -16.15
C ALA A 78 -4.11 -10.68 -14.86
N TRP A 79 -3.38 -10.13 -13.89
CA TRP A 79 -3.93 -9.81 -12.56
C TRP A 79 -4.19 -8.32 -12.32
N GLY A 80 -3.38 -7.44 -12.90
CA GLY A 80 -3.53 -5.98 -12.81
C GLY A 80 -4.26 -5.35 -13.98
N GLY A 81 -4.40 -6.09 -15.09
CA GLY A 81 -4.77 -5.52 -16.38
C GLY A 81 -3.62 -4.70 -16.96
N THR A 82 -3.63 -4.50 -18.27
CA THR A 82 -2.68 -3.60 -18.92
C THR A 82 -3.43 -2.73 -19.91
N TYR A 83 -3.02 -1.46 -19.99
CA TYR A 83 -3.47 -0.58 -21.06
C TYR A 83 -2.62 -0.85 -22.29
N VAL A 84 -3.25 -1.29 -23.38
CA VAL A 84 -2.54 -1.66 -24.60
C VAL A 84 -2.47 -0.46 -25.54
N ASN A 85 -3.64 0.11 -25.86
CA ASN A 85 -3.79 1.24 -26.78
C ASN A 85 -5.21 1.82 -26.71
N ASP A 86 -5.54 2.69 -27.65
CA ASP A 86 -6.88 3.25 -27.80
C ASP A 86 -7.60 2.73 -29.04
N PHE A 87 -8.93 2.69 -28.99
CA PHE A 87 -9.82 2.41 -30.12
C PHE A 87 -10.99 3.42 -30.18
N ILE A 88 -11.71 3.46 -31.30
CA ILE A 88 -12.89 4.33 -31.48
C ILE A 88 -14.17 3.53 -31.27
N ASP A 89 -14.96 3.91 -30.26
CA ASP A 89 -16.33 3.42 -30.03
C ASP A 89 -17.31 4.58 -30.28
N ARG A 90 -18.13 4.47 -31.35
CA ARG A 90 -19.18 5.44 -31.70
C ARG A 90 -18.68 6.89 -31.74
N GLY A 91 -17.51 7.11 -32.35
CA GLY A 91 -16.89 8.42 -32.51
C GLY A 91 -16.16 8.94 -31.27
N ARG A 92 -16.04 8.14 -30.20
CA ARG A 92 -15.27 8.49 -28.99
C ARG A 92 -14.08 7.56 -28.84
N VAL A 93 -12.91 8.14 -28.58
CA VAL A 93 -11.70 7.39 -28.25
C VAL A 93 -11.86 6.76 -26.85
N LYS A 94 -11.54 5.46 -26.75
CA LYS A 94 -11.59 4.66 -25.52
C LYS A 94 -10.34 3.78 -25.40
N LYS A 95 -10.01 3.39 -24.17
CA LYS A 95 -8.89 2.50 -23.85
C LYS A 95 -9.21 1.04 -24.15
N VAL A 96 -8.18 0.31 -24.58
CA VAL A 96 -8.11 -1.16 -24.66
C VAL A 96 -7.24 -1.67 -23.52
#